data_AF-A0A090QES3-F1
#
_entry.id   AF-A0A090QES3-F1
#
_cell.length_a   1.000
_cell.length_b   1.000
_cell.length_c   1.000
_cell.angle_alpha   90.00
_cell.angle_beta   90.00
_cell.angle_gamma   90.00
#
_symmetry.space_group_name_H-M   'P 1'
#
loop_
_entity.id
_entity.type
_entity.pdbx_description
1 polymer ?
#
loop_
_entity_poly.entity_id
_entity_poly.type
_entity_poly.pdbx_seq_one_letter_code
_entity_poly.pdbx_strand_id
1 'polypeptide(L)'
;MTTEIRGLYGPKPTVWTMFMFLHFIVAILLLGTIIWGYTMVATHNSINSALVSALLLIFIWLSFYIAGRFGKKKANKQMLELNTFFYSIIDPIEKS
;
A
#
# COMPACT_ATOMS: atom_id res chain seq x y z
N MET A 1 18.20 -32.32 -26.38
CA MET A 1 17.51 -32.02 -25.12
C MET A 1 17.27 -30.52 -25.08
N THR A 2 16.02 -30.07 -25.10
CA THR A 2 15.66 -28.64 -25.02
C THR A 2 15.31 -28.33 -23.57
N THR A 3 16.08 -27.45 -22.94
CA THR A 3 15.80 -26.92 -21.59
C THR A 3 14.84 -25.74 -21.71
N GLU A 4 13.61 -25.90 -21.21
CA GLU A 4 12.65 -24.80 -21.11
C GLU A 4 12.85 -24.02 -19.80
N ILE A 5 13.00 -22.69 -19.92
CA ILE A 5 13.11 -21.79 -18.77
C ILE A 5 11.82 -20.96 -18.68
N ARG A 6 11.07 -21.14 -17.59
CA ARG A 6 9.81 -20.42 -17.33
C ARG A 6 10.05 -19.30 -16.31
N GLY A 7 9.94 -18.04 -16.73
CA GLY A 7 10.02 -16.87 -15.85
C GLY A 7 8.64 -16.38 -15.41
N LEU A 8 8.22 -16.69 -14.19
CA LEU A 8 6.99 -16.15 -13.60
C LEU A 8 7.32 -14.88 -12.82
N TYR A 9 7.04 -13.72 -13.40
CA TYR A 9 7.24 -12.41 -12.76
C TYR A 9 5.89 -11.82 -12.37
N GLY A 10 5.64 -11.73 -11.06
CA GLY A 10 4.43 -11.14 -10.50
C GLY A 10 4.75 -9.97 -9.57
N PRO A 11 3.86 -8.97 -9.44
CA PRO A 11 4.01 -7.94 -8.44
C PRO A 11 4.02 -8.59 -7.05
N LYS A 12 5.01 -8.24 -6.22
CA LYS A 12 5.22 -8.87 -4.91
C LYS A 12 3.96 -8.73 -4.03
N PRO A 13 3.28 -9.85 -3.65
CA PRO A 13 2.05 -9.81 -2.85
C PRO A 13 2.26 -9.19 -1.46
N THR A 14 3.51 -9.17 -0.99
CA THR A 14 3.95 -8.54 0.26
C THR A 14 3.64 -7.05 0.36
N VAL A 15 3.64 -6.31 -0.77
CA VAL A 15 3.31 -4.88 -0.76
C VAL A 15 1.83 -4.67 -0.48
N TRP A 16 0.98 -5.55 -1.00
CA TRP A 16 -0.45 -5.52 -0.77
C TRP A 16 -0.78 -5.84 0.69
N THR A 17 -0.15 -6.85 1.29
CA THR A 17 -0.40 -7.20 2.70
C THR A 17 0.10 -6.11 3.65
N MET A 18 1.27 -5.50 3.39
CA MET A 18 1.77 -4.36 4.17
C MET A 18 0.78 -3.19 4.14
N PHE A 19 0.23 -2.87 2.96
CA PHE A 19 -0.76 -1.81 2.80
C PHE A 19 -2.05 -2.10 3.58
N MET A 20 -2.54 -3.34 3.50
CA MET A 20 -3.72 -3.79 4.24
C MET A 20 -3.50 -3.63 5.76
N PHE A 21 -2.33 -4.00 6.28
CA PHE A 21 -2.02 -3.86 7.71
C PHE A 21 -2.04 -2.41 8.19
N LEU A 22 -1.44 -1.49 7.43
CA LEU A 22 -1.47 -0.05 7.72
C LEU A 22 -2.90 0.51 7.70
N HIS A 23 -3.75 0.04 6.77
CA HIS A 23 -5.15 0.44 6.71
C HIS A 23 -5.93 0.01 7.94
N PHE A 24 -5.70 -1.21 8.45
CA PHE A 24 -6.36 -1.68 9.66
C PHE A 24 -6.01 -0.83 10.88
N ILE A 25 -4.75 -0.40 11.02
CA ILE A 25 -4.34 0.50 12.11
C ILE A 25 -5.11 1.83 12.04
N VAL A 26 -5.17 2.44 10.85
CA VAL A 26 -5.91 3.70 10.64
C VAL A 26 -7.40 3.52 10.89
N ALA A 27 -7.98 2.39 10.48
CA ALA A 27 -9.39 2.08 10.73
C ALA A 27 -9.70 1.95 12.23
N ILE A 28 -8.83 1.27 13.00
CA ILE A 28 -8.98 1.15 14.46
C ILE A 28 -8.87 2.53 15.13
N LEU A 29 -7.90 3.35 14.73
CA LEU A 29 -7.77 4.73 15.23
C LEU A 29 -9.01 5.57 14.91
N LEU A 30 -9.56 5.44 13.70
CA LEU A 30 -10.76 6.16 13.30
C LEU A 30 -11.97 5.75 14.16
N LEU A 31 -12.17 4.47 14.42
CA LEU A 31 -13.20 3.99 15.36
C LEU A 31 -13.00 4.53 16.78
N GLY A 32 -11.77 4.51 17.30
CA GLY A 32 -11.45 5.08 18.61
C GLY A 32 -11.77 6.57 18.71
N THR A 33 -11.52 7.32 17.63
CA THR A 33 -11.79 8.77 17.55
C THR A 33 -13.29 9.06 17.47
N ILE A 34 -14.07 8.20 16.79
CA ILE A 34 -15.54 8.28 16.77
C ILE A 34 -16.10 8.08 18.18
N ILE A 35 -15.65 7.03 18.88
CA ILE A 35 -16.08 6.74 20.26
C ILE A 35 -15.70 7.90 21.19
N TRP A 36 -14.48 8.40 21.08
CA TRP A 36 -14.03 9.53 21.87
C TRP A 36 -14.83 10.81 21.60
N GLY A 37 -15.13 11.09 20.33
CA GLY A 37 -15.99 12.20 19.93
C GLY A 37 -17.40 12.06 20.51
N TYR A 38 -17.98 10.85 20.47
CA TYR A 38 -19.27 10.58 21.10
C TYR A 38 -19.25 10.84 22.62
N THR A 39 -18.21 10.38 23.32
CA THR A 39 -18.03 10.63 24.75
C THR A 39 -17.92 12.12 25.07
N MET A 40 -17.21 12.89 24.24
CA MET A 40 -17.10 14.36 24.38
C MET A 40 -18.45 15.05 24.23
N VAL A 41 -19.26 14.67 23.23
CA VAL A 41 -20.64 15.17 23.05
C VAL A 41 -21.49 14.83 24.27
N ALA A 42 -21.45 13.57 24.71
CA ALA A 42 -22.24 13.10 25.85
C ALA A 42 -21.86 13.78 27.18
N THR A 43 -20.60 14.21 27.32
CA THR A 43 -20.09 14.89 28.52
C THR A 43 -20.24 16.42 28.43
N HIS A 44 -20.87 16.96 27.37
CA HIS A 44 -20.95 18.40 27.09
C HIS A 44 -19.59 19.14 27.11
N ASN A 45 -18.51 18.40 26.84
CA ASN A 45 -17.16 18.96 26.77
C ASN A 45 -16.86 19.54 25.38
N SER A 46 -15.78 20.30 25.27
CA SER A 46 -15.38 20.91 24.01
C SER A 46 -14.99 19.85 22.97
N ILE A 47 -15.83 19.72 21.93
CA ILE A 47 -15.65 18.76 20.83
C ILE A 47 -14.46 19.08 19.90
N ASN A 48 -13.89 20.28 20.05
CA ASN A 48 -12.88 20.84 19.13
C ASN A 48 -11.68 19.92 18.94
N SER A 49 -11.18 19.28 20.01
CA SER A 49 -10.03 18.37 19.95
C SER A 49 -10.34 17.07 19.20
N ALA A 50 -11.51 16.49 19.44
CA ALA A 50 -11.97 15.29 18.74
C ALA A 50 -12.22 15.56 17.24
N LEU A 51 -12.76 16.73 16.91
CA LEU A 51 -13.03 17.12 15.52
C LEU A 51 -11.73 17.33 14.70
N VAL A 52 -10.74 17.99 15.29
CA VAL A 52 -9.41 18.17 14.67
C VAL A 52 -8.73 16.81 14.45
N SER A 53 -8.81 15.90 15.43
CA SER A 53 -8.25 14.56 15.31
C SER A 53 -8.93 13.75 14.20
N ALA A 54 -10.26 13.81 14.10
CA ALA A 54 -11.02 13.14 13.04
C ALA A 54 -10.66 13.64 11.63
N LEU A 55 -10.50 14.96 11.47
CA LEU A 55 -10.05 15.57 10.21
C LEU A 55 -8.64 15.10 9.83
N LEU A 56 -7.71 15.09 10.77
CA LEU A 56 -6.34 14.59 10.57
C LEU A 56 -6.31 13.13 10.11
N LEU A 57 -7.14 12.29 10.71
CA LEU A 57 -7.29 10.88 10.33
C LEU A 57 -7.80 10.70 8.90
N ILE A 58 -8.73 11.54 8.44
CA ILE A 58 -9.21 11.54 7.06
C ILE A 58 -8.08 11.87 6.07
N PHE A 59 -7.23 12.86 6.39
CA PHE A 59 -6.09 13.24 5.55
C PHE A 59 -5.02 12.14 5.51
N ILE A 60 -4.77 11.48 6.64
CA ILE A 60 -3.86 10.35 6.74
C ILE A 60 -4.38 9.19 5.89
N TRP A 61 -5.67 8.88 5.97
CA TRP A 61 -6.29 7.82 5.18
C TRP A 61 -6.15 8.07 3.67
N LEU A 62 -6.42 9.30 3.21
CA LEU A 62 -6.23 9.70 1.82
C LEU A 62 -4.76 9.59 1.38
N SER A 63 -3.83 10.03 2.23
CA SER A 63 -2.39 9.94 1.97
C SER A 63 -1.95 8.47 1.80
N PHE A 64 -2.47 7.58 2.65
CA PHE A 64 -2.22 6.14 2.53
C PHE A 64 -2.79 5.55 1.24
N TYR A 65 -4.01 5.92 0.84
CA TYR A 65 -4.61 5.48 -0.42
C TYR A 65 -3.73 5.86 -1.63
N ILE A 66 -3.24 7.09 -1.64
CA ILE A 66 -2.33 7.61 -2.65
C ILE A 66 -1.01 6.82 -2.64
N ALA A 67 -0.42 6.59 -1.46
CA ALA A 67 0.79 5.78 -1.31
C ALA A 67 0.63 4.35 -1.85
N GLY A 68 -0.52 3.71 -1.64
CA GLY A 68 -0.85 2.40 -2.21
C GLY A 68 -0.87 2.40 -3.74
N ARG A 69 -1.49 3.42 -4.35
CA ARG A 69 -1.50 3.62 -5.81
C ARG A 69 -0.10 3.83 -6.36
N PHE A 70 0.73 4.65 -5.70
CA PHE A 70 2.13 4.84 -6.07
C PHE A 70 2.96 3.56 -5.93
N GLY A 71 2.75 2.79 -4.86
CA GLY A 71 3.39 1.50 -4.65
C GLY A 71 3.16 0.54 -5.81
N LYS A 72 1.91 0.42 -6.28
CA LYS A 72 1.56 -0.41 -7.44
C LYS A 72 2.24 0.07 -8.73
N LYS A 73 2.29 1.38 -8.99
CA LYS A 73 2.95 1.94 -10.18
C LYS A 73 4.47 1.67 -10.17
N LYS A 74 5.10 1.85 -9.01
CA LYS A 74 6.54 1.58 -8.84
C LYS A 74 6.88 0.10 -9.02
N ALA A 75 6.06 -0.79 -8.46
CA ALA A 75 6.24 -2.24 -8.59
C ALA A 75 6.14 -2.72 -10.05
N ASN A 76 5.19 -2.18 -10.82
CA ASN A 76 5.07 -2.52 -12.26
C ASN A 76 6.31 -2.10 -13.07
N LYS A 77 6.88 -0.92 -12.81
CA LYS A 77 8.09 -0.46 -13.49
C LYS A 77 9.27 -1.39 -13.21
N GLN A 78 9.45 -1.78 -11.95
CA GLN A 78 10.51 -2.70 -11.54
C GLN A 78 10.34 -4.09 -12.17
N MET A 79 9.11 -4.56 -12.35
CA MET A 79 8.84 -5.84 -13.00
C MET A 79 9.23 -5.81 -14.48
N LEU A 80 8.95 -4.70 -15.17
CA LEU A 80 9.38 -4.52 -16.56
C LEU A 80 10.91 -4.44 -16.68
N GLU A 81 11.57 -3.67 -15.80
CA GLU A 81 13.04 -3.57 -15.76
C GLU A 81 13.70 -4.94 -15.53
N LEU A 82 13.17 -5.75 -14.61
CA LEU A 82 13.68 -7.09 -14.34
C LEU A 82 13.48 -8.03 -15.54
N ASN A 83 12.34 -7.94 -16.22
CA ASN A 83 12.07 -8.72 -17.43
C ASN A 83 13.05 -8.37 -18.55
N THR A 84 13.28 -7.08 -18.81
CA THR A 84 14.27 -6.63 -19.80
C THR A 84 15.68 -7.09 -19.44
N PHE A 85 16.06 -7.03 -18.15
CA PHE A 85 17.34 -7.56 -17.68
C PHE A 85 17.47 -9.07 -17.94
N PHE A 86 16.42 -9.85 -17.68
CA PHE A 86 16.42 -11.29 -17.93
C PHE A 86 16.65 -11.64 -19.41
N TYR A 87 15.92 -10.99 -20.33
CA TYR A 87 16.12 -11.18 -21.78
C TYR A 87 17.52 -10.75 -22.23
N SER A 88 18.08 -9.67 -21.67
CA SER A 88 19.43 -9.23 -22.02
C SER A 88 20.54 -10.25 -21.71
N ILE A 89 20.31 -11.17 -20.75
CA ILE A 89 21.26 -12.23 -20.39
C ILE A 89 21.05 -13.49 -21.24
N ILE A 90 19.82 -13.77 -21.66
CA ILE A 90 19.47 -15.00 -22.40
C ILE A 90 19.73 -14.86 -23.89
N ASP A 91 19.43 -13.71 -24.50
CA ASP A 91 19.62 -13.48 -25.95
C ASP A 91 21.05 -13.81 -26.45
N PRO A 92 22.13 -13.51 -25.70
CA PRO A 92 23.49 -13.90 -26.09
C PRO A 92 23.78 -15.41 -25.96
N ILE A 93 23.13 -16.11 -25.04
CA ILE A 93 23.35 -17.54 -24.75
C ILE A 93 22.60 -18.42 -25.76
N GLU A 94 21.43 -17.99 -26.22
CA GLU A 94 20.65 -18.71 -27.24
C GLU A 94 21.30 -18.66 -28.64
N LYS A 95 22.12 -17.63 -28.90
CA LYS A 95 22.75 -17.40 -30.20
C LYS A 95 24.13 -18.05 -30.36
N SER A 96 24.68 -18.68 -29.31
CA SER A 96 25.95 -19.42 -29.32
C SER A 96 25.74 -20.92 -29.40
#